data_AF-A0A2H6CQV6-F1
#
_entry.id   AF-A0A2H6CQV6-F1
#
_cell.length_a   1.000
_cell.length_b   1.000
_cell.length_c   1.000
_cell.angle_alpha   90.00
_cell.angle_beta   90.00
_cell.angle_gamma   90.00
#
_symmetry.space_group_name_H-M   'P 1'
#
loop_
_entity.id
_entity.type
_entity.pdbx_description
1 polymer ?
#
loop_
_entity_poly.entity_id
_entity_poly.type
_entity_poly.pdbx_seq_one_letter_code
_entity_poly.pdbx_strand_id
1 'polypeptide(L)'
;MSEGGVGAIVTASGSAAITYAIQNLAQTGDHIVSASSLYGGTYNLFAHTLPTLGITTSFVDSDEPANFSAAVQENTKAIFLESLGNPDINIADFETIADIAHQADIPVIIDNTFATPYLFKPFEHGADIVVHSTTKYLGGHGVALGGAIIDSGNFDWKNGKFPAICRSRS
;
A
#
# COMPACT_ATOMS: atom_id res chain seq x y z
N MET A 1 -1.07 -15.53 -11.84
CA MET A 1 -0.77 -15.32 -10.40
C MET A 1 -2.10 -15.21 -9.66
N SER A 2 -2.21 -15.70 -8.43
CA SER A 2 -3.51 -15.82 -7.72
C SER A 2 -4.23 -14.49 -7.48
N GLU A 3 -3.50 -13.38 -7.37
CA GLU A 3 -4.04 -12.01 -7.28
C GLU A 3 -4.49 -11.43 -8.63
N GLY A 4 -4.07 -12.01 -9.76
CA GLY A 4 -4.40 -11.49 -11.11
C GLY A 4 -3.52 -10.36 -11.64
N GLY A 5 -2.50 -9.93 -10.89
CA GLY A 5 -1.56 -8.88 -11.31
C GLY A 5 -0.62 -9.28 -12.46
N VAL A 6 0.02 -8.28 -13.08
CA VAL A 6 0.91 -8.44 -14.25
C VAL A 6 2.33 -8.86 -13.87
N GLY A 7 2.76 -8.57 -12.65
CA GLY A 7 4.09 -8.88 -12.13
C GLY A 7 4.12 -8.96 -10.61
N ALA A 8 5.09 -9.68 -10.06
CA ALA A 8 5.31 -9.75 -8.63
C ALA A 8 6.78 -9.84 -8.25
N ILE A 9 7.14 -9.27 -7.11
CA ILE A 9 8.46 -9.36 -6.49
C ILE A 9 8.30 -10.00 -5.10
N VAL A 10 9.13 -10.99 -4.80
CA VAL A 10 9.18 -11.63 -3.48
C VAL A 10 10.30 -11.00 -2.66
N THR A 11 10.03 -10.74 -1.38
CA THR A 11 10.96 -10.11 -0.44
C THR A 11 11.20 -11.00 0.78
N ALA A 12 12.20 -10.64 1.59
CA ALA A 12 12.59 -11.40 2.77
C ALA A 12 11.52 -11.40 3.89
N SER A 13 10.58 -10.45 3.89
CA SER A 13 9.51 -10.34 4.89
C SER A 13 8.38 -9.42 4.41
N GLY A 14 7.20 -9.52 5.04
CA GLY A 14 6.09 -8.59 4.79
C GLY A 14 6.48 -7.13 5.07
N SER A 15 7.22 -6.86 6.13
CA SER A 15 7.74 -5.52 6.42
C SER A 15 8.68 -5.02 5.32
N ALA A 16 9.51 -5.88 4.73
CA ALA A 16 10.34 -5.52 3.58
C ALA A 16 9.48 -5.27 2.33
N ALA A 17 8.41 -6.03 2.11
CA ALA A 17 7.47 -5.79 1.02
C ALA A 17 6.81 -4.41 1.13
N ILE A 18 6.26 -4.07 2.30
CA ILE A 18 5.65 -2.75 2.55
C ILE A 18 6.70 -1.64 2.39
N THR A 19 7.89 -1.82 2.98
CA THR A 19 8.97 -0.82 2.90
C THR A 19 9.37 -0.56 1.45
N TYR A 20 9.57 -1.61 0.65
CA TYR A 20 9.94 -1.47 -0.76
C TYR A 20 8.81 -0.91 -1.61
N ALA A 21 7.55 -1.26 -1.33
CA ALA A 21 6.40 -0.67 -2.00
C ALA A 21 6.37 0.86 -1.79
N ILE A 22 6.59 1.33 -0.57
CA ILE A 22 6.63 2.77 -0.28
C ILE A 22 7.88 3.44 -0.87
N GLN A 23 9.08 2.89 -0.67
CA GLN A 23 10.33 3.49 -1.15
C GLN A 23 10.46 3.49 -2.68
N ASN A 24 9.72 2.63 -3.38
CA ASN A 24 9.65 2.68 -4.83
C ASN A 24 8.86 3.90 -5.34
N LEU A 25 7.96 4.45 -4.52
CA LEU A 25 7.07 5.57 -4.86
C LEU A 25 7.51 6.91 -4.25
N ALA A 26 8.05 6.86 -3.03
CA ALA A 26 8.30 8.01 -2.19
C ALA A 26 9.78 8.13 -1.80
N GLN A 27 10.25 9.37 -1.76
CA GLN A 27 11.60 9.77 -1.37
C GLN A 27 11.54 10.89 -0.31
N THR A 28 12.70 11.38 0.13
CA THR A 28 12.77 12.50 1.08
C THR A 28 11.93 13.70 0.60
N GLY A 29 11.05 14.18 1.47
CA GLY A 29 10.11 15.28 1.20
C GLY A 29 8.74 14.83 0.71
N ASP A 30 8.53 13.54 0.44
CA ASP A 30 7.24 13.00 0.02
C ASP A 30 6.36 12.57 1.21
N HIS A 31 5.08 12.37 0.89
CA HIS A 31 4.04 12.10 1.86
C HIS A 31 3.20 10.86 1.49
N ILE A 32 2.70 10.15 2.49
CA ILE A 32 1.77 9.01 2.37
C ILE A 32 0.51 9.32 3.17
N VAL A 33 -0.66 8.98 2.64
CA VAL A 33 -1.89 8.93 3.45
C VAL A 33 -2.15 7.47 3.80
N SER A 34 -2.43 7.17 5.06
CA SER A 34 -2.69 5.81 5.52
C SER A 34 -3.94 5.76 6.38
N ALA A 35 -4.68 4.65 6.32
CA ALA A 35 -5.62 4.32 7.39
C ALA A 35 -4.86 4.27 8.73
N SER A 36 -5.53 4.61 9.83
CA SER A 36 -5.01 4.53 11.19
C SER A 36 -5.12 3.12 11.78
N SER A 37 -6.07 2.31 11.29
CA SER A 37 -6.33 0.93 11.70
C SER A 37 -5.32 -0.07 11.11
N LEU A 38 -4.04 0.13 11.45
CA LEU A 38 -2.93 -0.68 10.94
C LEU A 38 -2.45 -1.74 11.94
N TYR A 39 -1.83 -2.79 11.39
CA TYR A 39 -0.93 -3.63 12.15
C TYR A 39 0.19 -2.79 12.79
N GLY A 40 0.47 -3.02 14.08
CA GLY A 40 1.42 -2.20 14.84
C GLY A 40 2.83 -2.13 14.24
N GLY A 41 3.27 -3.16 13.51
CA GLY A 41 4.55 -3.12 12.77
C GLY A 41 4.53 -2.13 11.60
N THR A 42 3.42 -2.08 10.86
CA THR A 42 3.21 -1.13 9.75
C THR A 42 3.08 0.29 10.28
N TYR A 43 2.31 0.48 11.37
CA TYR A 43 2.21 1.77 12.04
C TYR A 43 3.58 2.29 12.47
N ASN A 44 4.40 1.46 13.14
CA ASN A 44 5.74 1.86 13.58
C ASN A 44 6.69 2.18 12.40
N LEU A 45 6.59 1.43 11.30
CA LEU A 45 7.33 1.75 10.08
C LEU A 45 6.98 3.16 9.60
N PHE A 46 5.69 3.49 9.52
CA PHE A 46 5.20 4.77 8.96
C PHE A 46 5.41 5.95 9.92
N ALA A 47 5.19 5.75 11.22
CA ALA A 47 5.25 6.80 12.23
C ALA A 47 6.68 7.11 12.72
N HIS A 48 7.60 6.14 12.65
CA HIS A 48 8.92 6.29 13.26
C HIS A 48 10.08 6.04 12.31
N THR A 49 9.98 5.05 11.41
CA THR A 49 11.11 4.69 10.54
C THR A 49 11.14 5.56 9.28
N LEU A 50 10.04 5.67 8.54
CA LEU A 50 9.96 6.48 7.33
C LEU A 50 10.29 7.96 7.54
N PRO A 51 9.92 8.61 8.67
CA PRO A 51 10.31 10.00 8.93
C PRO A 51 11.82 10.20 9.02
N THR A 52 12.60 9.18 9.46
CA THR A 52 14.07 9.26 9.45
C THR A 52 14.66 9.27 8.04
N LEU A 53 13.90 8.82 7.05
CA LEU A 53 14.21 8.90 5.62
C LEU A 53 13.60 10.14 4.96
N GLY A 54 12.92 10.99 5.73
CA GLY A 54 12.23 12.18 5.27
C GLY A 54 10.90 11.92 4.56
N ILE A 55 10.32 10.72 4.70
CA ILE A 55 8.97 10.41 4.19
C ILE A 55 7.99 10.53 5.36
N THR A 56 6.95 11.36 5.20
CA THR A 56 5.95 11.58 6.26
C THR A 56 4.64 10.86 5.96
N THR A 57 3.83 10.65 6.99
CA THR A 57 2.53 9.98 6.86
C THR A 57 1.45 10.74 7.60
N SER A 58 0.31 10.96 6.96
CA SER A 58 -0.95 11.33 7.63
C SER A 58 -1.78 10.07 7.89
N PHE A 59 -2.12 9.82 9.15
CA PHE A 59 -3.01 8.72 9.54
C PHE A 59 -4.44 9.21 9.66
N VAL A 60 -5.38 8.55 9.00
CA VAL A 60 -6.79 8.93 8.96
C VAL A 60 -7.70 7.78 9.35
N ASP A 61 -8.85 8.10 9.92
CA ASP A 61 -9.92 7.13 10.14
C ASP A 61 -10.51 6.70 8.79
N SER A 62 -10.51 5.38 8.56
CA SER A 62 -10.96 4.78 7.30
C SER A 62 -12.47 4.62 7.18
N ASP A 63 -13.21 4.76 8.28
CA ASP A 63 -14.67 4.65 8.27
C ASP A 63 -15.30 5.88 7.61
N GLU A 64 -14.59 7.02 7.57
CA GLU A 64 -14.98 8.20 6.80
C GLU A 64 -14.03 8.48 5.62
N PRO A 65 -14.37 8.03 4.39
CA PRO A 65 -13.53 8.20 3.20
C PRO A 65 -13.11 9.66 2.91
N ALA A 66 -13.94 10.63 3.31
CA ALA A 66 -13.64 12.07 3.15
C ALA A 66 -12.34 12.49 3.84
N ASN A 67 -11.92 11.78 4.89
CA ASN A 67 -10.66 12.07 5.58
C ASN A 67 -9.44 11.85 4.67
N PHE A 68 -9.50 10.88 3.75
CA PHE A 68 -8.41 10.65 2.80
C PHE A 68 -8.25 11.84 1.86
N SER A 69 -9.36 12.32 1.28
CA SER A 69 -9.34 13.50 0.41
C SER A 69 -8.80 14.73 1.13
N ALA A 70 -9.20 14.95 2.39
CA ALA A 70 -8.70 16.05 3.21
C ALA A 70 -7.21 15.94 3.58
N ALA A 71 -6.66 14.73 3.65
CA ALA A 71 -5.26 14.48 4.00
C ALA A 71 -4.31 14.45 2.78
N VAL A 72 -4.85 14.36 1.56
CA VAL A 72 -4.04 14.42 0.33
C VAL A 72 -3.37 15.79 0.21
N GLN A 73 -2.07 15.77 -0.10
CA GLN A 73 -1.20 16.92 -0.32
C GLN A 73 -0.57 16.82 -1.72
N GLU A 74 0.02 17.92 -2.19
CA GLU A 74 0.68 17.97 -3.51
C GLU A 74 1.80 16.92 -3.64
N ASN A 75 2.54 16.69 -2.57
CA ASN A 75 3.63 15.71 -2.46
C ASN A 75 3.17 14.31 -2.02
N THR A 76 1.86 14.03 -1.92
CA THR A 76 1.39 12.68 -1.62
C THR A 76 1.76 11.72 -2.76
N LYS A 77 2.23 10.51 -2.40
CA LYS A 77 2.68 9.47 -3.35
C LYS A 77 1.87 8.20 -3.34
N ALA A 78 1.08 7.94 -2.31
CA ALA A 78 0.16 6.80 -2.27
C ALA A 78 -0.87 6.95 -1.15
N ILE A 79 -1.96 6.19 -1.28
CA ILE A 79 -2.81 5.81 -0.15
C ILE A 79 -2.49 4.37 0.26
N PHE A 80 -2.38 4.10 1.57
CA PHE A 80 -2.13 2.77 2.12
C PHE A 80 -3.30 2.30 3.01
N LEU A 81 -3.75 1.06 2.77
CA LEU A 81 -4.84 0.41 3.51
C LEU A 81 -4.47 -1.02 3.87
N GLU A 82 -5.13 -1.58 4.88
CA GLU A 82 -5.19 -3.03 5.11
C GLU A 82 -6.56 -3.55 4.64
N SER A 83 -6.58 -4.73 4.02
CA SER A 83 -7.82 -5.42 3.60
C SER A 83 -8.80 -5.65 4.75
N LEU A 84 -8.27 -5.86 5.95
CA LEU A 84 -9.00 -5.94 7.22
C LEU A 84 -8.22 -5.12 8.24
N GLY A 85 -8.80 -4.01 8.70
CA GLY A 85 -8.13 -3.11 9.64
C GLY A 85 -7.87 -3.77 10.98
N ASN A 86 -6.87 -3.28 11.71
CA ASN A 86 -6.45 -3.84 12.99
C ASN A 86 -6.47 -2.78 14.11
N PRO A 87 -6.98 -3.08 15.32
CA PRO A 87 -7.52 -4.38 15.77
C PRO A 87 -9.01 -4.60 15.46
N ASP A 88 -9.70 -3.60 14.92
CA ASP A 88 -11.16 -3.56 14.88
C ASP A 88 -11.79 -4.41 13.76
N ILE A 89 -10.99 -4.93 12.83
CA ILE A 89 -11.44 -5.73 11.67
C ILE A 89 -12.46 -4.95 10.84
N ASN A 90 -12.29 -3.62 10.78
CA ASN A 90 -13.10 -2.78 9.93
C ASN A 90 -12.71 -2.96 8.45
N ILE A 91 -13.70 -2.81 7.57
CA ILE A 91 -13.54 -2.91 6.12
C ILE A 91 -13.78 -1.51 5.57
N ALA A 92 -12.73 -0.90 5.03
CA ALA A 92 -12.83 0.42 4.42
C ALA A 92 -13.63 0.36 3.11
N ASP A 93 -14.22 1.50 2.72
CA ASP A 93 -14.81 1.65 1.39
C ASP A 93 -13.71 1.81 0.34
N PHE A 94 -13.16 0.68 -0.11
CA PHE A 94 -12.01 0.63 -1.01
C PHE A 94 -12.26 1.35 -2.33
N GLU A 95 -13.45 1.22 -2.90
CA GLU A 95 -13.79 1.81 -4.21
C GLU A 95 -13.84 3.33 -4.11
N THR A 96 -14.52 3.87 -3.09
CA THR A 96 -14.54 5.32 -2.85
C THR A 96 -13.14 5.87 -2.56
N ILE A 97 -12.32 5.15 -1.78
CA ILE A 97 -10.95 5.58 -1.48
C ILE A 97 -10.05 5.50 -2.72
N ALA A 98 -10.22 4.50 -3.57
CA ALA A 98 -9.51 4.38 -4.85
C ALA A 98 -9.87 5.52 -5.80
N ASP A 99 -11.16 5.86 -5.92
CA ASP A 99 -11.59 7.02 -6.70
C ASP A 99 -10.94 8.32 -6.21
N ILE A 100 -10.86 8.53 -4.89
CA ILE A 100 -10.16 9.68 -4.28
C ILE A 100 -8.67 9.68 -4.65
N ALA A 101 -8.00 8.53 -4.57
CA ALA A 101 -6.58 8.39 -4.89
C ALA A 101 -6.31 8.70 -6.37
N HIS A 102 -7.11 8.12 -7.26
CA HIS A 102 -6.95 8.26 -8.70
C HIS A 102 -7.31 9.66 -9.19
N GLN A 103 -8.29 10.34 -8.60
CA GLN A 103 -8.55 11.76 -8.84
C GLN A 103 -7.37 12.67 -8.46
N ALA A 104 -6.55 12.20 -7.52
CA ALA A 104 -5.31 12.88 -7.11
C ALA A 104 -4.06 12.33 -7.81
N ASP A 105 -4.19 11.51 -8.86
CA ASP A 105 -3.08 10.93 -9.62
C ASP A 105 -2.08 10.13 -8.75
N ILE A 106 -2.56 9.45 -7.69
CA ILE A 106 -1.76 8.61 -6.81
C ILE A 106 -2.32 7.18 -6.71
N PRO A 107 -1.47 6.15 -6.58
CA PRO A 107 -1.92 4.77 -6.48
C PRO A 107 -2.43 4.41 -5.08
N VAL A 108 -3.24 3.35 -5.02
CA VAL A 108 -3.64 2.67 -3.78
C VAL A 108 -2.82 1.40 -3.56
N ILE A 109 -2.26 1.28 -2.36
CA ILE A 109 -1.60 0.07 -1.88
C ILE A 109 -2.49 -0.61 -0.83
N ILE A 110 -2.82 -1.89 -1.04
CA ILE A 110 -3.58 -2.68 -0.06
C ILE A 110 -2.73 -3.84 0.46
N ASP A 111 -2.58 -3.91 1.79
CA ASP A 111 -2.07 -5.11 2.46
C ASP A 111 -3.20 -6.16 2.55
N ASN A 112 -3.08 -7.19 1.72
CA ASN A 112 -4.07 -8.27 1.61
C ASN A 112 -3.68 -9.51 2.43
N THR A 113 -2.78 -9.36 3.41
CA THR A 113 -2.24 -10.48 4.18
C THR A 113 -3.32 -11.29 4.89
N PHE A 114 -4.31 -10.63 5.51
CA PHE A 114 -5.31 -11.31 6.33
C PHE A 114 -6.42 -11.96 5.50
N ALA A 115 -6.96 -11.25 4.49
CA ALA A 115 -8.02 -11.80 3.68
C ALA A 115 -7.50 -12.86 2.68
N THR A 116 -6.24 -12.76 2.24
CA THR A 116 -5.61 -13.64 1.24
C THR A 116 -6.25 -13.50 -0.15
N PRO A 117 -5.53 -13.84 -1.25
CA PRO A 117 -6.08 -13.80 -2.61
C PRO A 117 -7.31 -14.69 -2.84
N TYR A 118 -7.59 -15.62 -1.93
CA TYR A 118 -8.73 -16.53 -2.06
C TYR A 118 -10.05 -15.88 -1.62
N LEU A 119 -10.03 -15.01 -0.60
CA LEU A 119 -11.25 -14.41 -0.04
C LEU A 119 -11.50 -12.99 -0.55
N PHE A 120 -10.43 -12.24 -0.86
CA PHE A 120 -10.54 -10.87 -1.33
C PHE A 120 -9.53 -10.61 -2.44
N LYS A 121 -10.00 -9.92 -3.49
CA LYS A 121 -9.20 -9.55 -4.66
C LYS A 121 -9.15 -8.03 -4.77
N PRO A 122 -8.18 -7.37 -4.14
CA PRO A 122 -8.14 -5.91 -4.04
C PRO A 122 -8.14 -5.19 -5.39
N PHE A 123 -7.57 -5.80 -6.43
CA PHE A 123 -7.55 -5.21 -7.78
C PHE A 123 -8.94 -5.07 -8.40
N GLU A 124 -9.92 -5.89 -7.99
CA GLU A 124 -11.32 -5.74 -8.42
C GLU A 124 -12.00 -4.52 -7.75
N HIS A 125 -11.36 -3.93 -6.73
CA HIS A 125 -11.85 -2.78 -5.94
C HIS A 125 -10.91 -1.56 -6.00
N GLY A 126 -10.14 -1.43 -7.09
CA GLY A 126 -9.36 -0.22 -7.36
C GLY A 126 -7.96 -0.18 -6.77
N ALA A 127 -7.46 -1.26 -6.16
CA ALA A 127 -6.05 -1.31 -5.76
C ALA A 127 -5.11 -1.32 -6.98
N ASP A 128 -3.97 -0.64 -6.85
CA ASP A 128 -2.93 -0.62 -7.88
C ASP A 128 -1.77 -1.56 -7.51
N ILE A 129 -1.47 -1.64 -6.22
CA ILE A 129 -0.43 -2.50 -5.67
C ILE A 129 -1.03 -3.30 -4.51
N VAL A 130 -0.75 -4.60 -4.49
CA VAL A 130 -1.08 -5.47 -3.36
C VAL A 130 0.19 -5.95 -2.70
N VAL A 131 0.23 -5.87 -1.37
CA VAL A 131 1.32 -6.42 -0.56
C VAL A 131 0.84 -7.55 0.33
N HIS A 132 1.73 -8.49 0.58
CA HIS A 132 1.50 -9.61 1.50
C HIS A 132 2.69 -9.83 2.42
N SER A 133 2.41 -10.16 3.68
CA SER A 133 3.32 -10.92 4.52
C SER A 133 3.11 -12.41 4.28
N THR A 134 3.92 -12.99 3.40
CA THR A 134 3.82 -14.43 3.10
C THR A 134 4.21 -15.29 4.29
N THR A 135 4.87 -14.72 5.30
CA THR A 135 5.13 -15.33 6.61
C THR A 135 3.89 -15.93 7.27
N LYS A 136 2.72 -15.31 7.07
CA LYS A 136 1.48 -15.69 7.73
C LYS A 136 0.74 -16.78 6.94
N TYR A 137 -0.39 -16.44 6.33
CA TYR A 137 -1.30 -17.41 5.75
C TYR A 137 -0.79 -18.03 4.45
N LEU A 138 -0.03 -17.29 3.64
CA LEU A 138 0.50 -17.81 2.37
C LEU A 138 1.63 -18.84 2.56
N GLY A 139 2.43 -18.72 3.62
CA GLY A 139 3.39 -19.73 4.05
C GLY A 139 2.76 -20.83 4.91
N GLY A 140 1.70 -20.49 5.66
CA GLY A 140 0.79 -21.40 6.37
C GLY A 140 1.37 -22.17 7.56
N HIS A 141 2.70 -22.22 7.68
CA HIS A 141 3.41 -23.10 8.62
C HIS A 141 4.33 -22.34 9.60
N GLY A 142 4.41 -21.00 9.50
CA GLY A 142 5.19 -20.16 10.42
C GLY A 142 6.72 -20.39 10.40
N VAL A 143 7.24 -21.17 9.45
CA VAL A 143 8.65 -21.59 9.38
C VAL A 143 9.49 -20.81 8.37
N ALA A 144 8.88 -19.92 7.58
CA ALA A 144 9.58 -19.09 6.60
C ALA A 144 9.06 -17.66 6.64
N LEU A 145 9.97 -16.70 6.85
CA LEU A 145 9.66 -15.29 6.65
C LEU A 145 9.65 -14.99 5.14
N GLY A 146 8.70 -14.19 4.72
CA GLY A 146 8.64 -13.71 3.36
C GLY A 146 7.60 -12.61 3.19
N GLY A 147 7.72 -11.88 2.09
CA GLY A 147 6.73 -10.92 1.62
C GLY A 147 6.58 -10.97 0.11
N ALA A 148 5.51 -10.39 -0.39
CA ALA A 148 5.29 -10.24 -1.83
C ALA A 148 4.70 -8.86 -2.11
N ILE A 149 5.09 -8.30 -3.26
CA ILE A 149 4.50 -7.09 -3.85
C ILE A 149 3.99 -7.51 -5.22
N ILE A 150 2.74 -7.21 -5.52
CA ILE A 150 2.09 -7.55 -6.78
C ILE A 150 1.59 -6.24 -7.40
N ASP A 151 1.91 -6.04 -8.67
CA ASP A 151 1.48 -4.88 -9.48
C ASP A 151 0.25 -5.28 -10.30
N SER A 152 -0.80 -4.45 -10.27
CA SER A 152 -2.00 -4.62 -11.08
C SER A 152 -1.73 -4.38 -12.58
N GLY A 153 -0.79 -3.48 -12.89
CA GLY A 153 -0.52 -3.00 -14.25
C GLY A 153 -1.53 -1.95 -14.75
N ASN A 154 -2.43 -1.45 -13.90
CA ASN A 154 -3.52 -0.56 -14.30
C ASN A 154 -3.27 0.92 -14.03
N PHE A 155 -2.28 1.26 -13.20
CA PHE A 155 -1.99 2.65 -12.84
C PHE A 155 -1.10 3.35 -13.89
N ASP A 156 -1.44 4.58 -14.28
CA ASP A 156 -0.60 5.36 -15.20
C ASP A 156 0.58 6.03 -14.47
N TRP A 157 1.71 5.33 -14.45
CA TRP A 157 2.97 5.82 -13.89
C TRP A 157 3.54 7.06 -14.62
N LYS A 158 3.06 7.40 -15.82
CA LYS A 158 3.57 8.52 -16.65
C LYS A 158 2.88 9.86 -16.39
N ASN A 159 2.08 9.96 -15.33
CA ASN A 159 1.38 11.18 -14.92
C ASN A 159 2.30 12.32 -14.39
N GLY A 160 3.63 12.11 -14.35
CA GLY A 160 4.62 13.10 -13.92
C GLY A 160 4.97 13.08 -12.42
N LYS A 161 4.17 12.41 -11.58
CA LYS A 161 4.43 12.32 -10.12
C LYS A 161 5.51 11.30 -9.76
N PHE A 162 5.81 10.35 -10.65
CA PHE A 162 6.73 9.22 -10.40
C PHE A 162 7.94 9.18 -11.36
N PRO A 163 8.78 10.23 -11.39
CA PRO A 163 9.90 10.30 -12.33
C PRO A 163 10.95 9.19 -12.13
N ALA A 164 11.09 8.67 -10.91
CA ALA A 164 12.04 7.59 -10.60
C ALA A 164 11.68 6.26 -11.29
N ILE A 165 10.38 6.01 -11.52
CA ILE A 165 9.88 4.78 -12.15
C ILE A 165 9.94 4.90 -13.69
N CYS A 166 9.61 6.08 -14.21
CA CYS A 166 9.48 6.28 -15.66
C CYS A 166 10.78 6.66 -16.38
N ARG A 167 11.84 7.07 -15.65
CA ARG A 167 13.12 7.40 -16.28
C ARG A 167 13.91 6.13 -16.58
N SER A 168 14.03 5.80 -17.86
CA SER A 168 15.08 4.91 -18.37
C SER A 168 16.43 5.51 -17.97
N ARG A 169 17.27 4.74 -17.25
CA ARG A 169 18.68 5.07 -17.08
C ARG A 169 19.33 5.01 -18.47
N SER A 170 19.70 6.17 -19.02
CA SER A 170 20.58 6.32 -20.17
C SER A 170 22.00 5.87 -19.83
#